data_AF-A0A1B6HKZ8-F1
#
_entry.id   AF-A0A1B6HKZ8-F1
#
_cell.length_a   1.000
_cell.length_b   1.000
_cell.length_c   1.000
_cell.angle_alpha   90.00
_cell.angle_beta   90.00
_cell.angle_gamma   90.00
#
_symmetry.space_group_name_H-M   'P 1'
#
loop_
_entity.id
_entity.type
_entity.pdbx_description
1 polymer ?
#
loop_
_entity_poly.entity_id
_entity_poly.type
_entity_poly.pdbx_seq_one_letter_code
_entity_poly.pdbx_strand_id
1 'polypeptide(L)'
;FKPNSNLANVVKDIKKLTKNFTKKDTVIIIGGTNDNLVKKEGELIKQFQNIVRGMSHTKILVSALPYRHDVPGFNKRIAFINMELQDILSKYPDATFLPINNLQRHMYTKHGLHFNRTGKQEISRMVIHLVCGEKDDKKMKESRTIKEKKHEKSKYSVTSGTGIEILQEDMWEVINNLRTNSSVAFAHTISGDFHHPRRMTAGVAVTFARQFGKPKIKDQLSKFLA
;
A
#
# COMPACT_ATOMS: atom_id res chain seq x y z
N PHE A 1 -6.27 -2.25 6.99
CA PHE A 1 -5.46 -2.73 5.86
C PHE A 1 -6.11 -3.99 5.32
N LYS A 2 -6.39 -4.10 4.01
CA LYS A 2 -7.11 -5.23 3.40
C LYS A 2 -6.21 -5.90 2.35
N PRO A 3 -5.28 -6.81 2.76
CA PRO A 3 -4.41 -7.49 1.81
C PRO A 3 -5.25 -8.36 0.86
N ASN A 4 -4.75 -8.60 -0.36
CA ASN A 4 -5.42 -9.40 -1.40
C ASN A 4 -6.86 -8.95 -1.75
N SER A 5 -7.23 -7.74 -1.36
CA SER A 5 -8.55 -7.19 -1.60
C SER A 5 -8.72 -6.68 -3.03
N ASN A 6 -9.93 -6.82 -3.56
CA ASN A 6 -10.37 -6.12 -4.77
C ASN A 6 -10.63 -4.63 -4.48
N LEU A 7 -10.75 -3.81 -5.53
CA LEU A 7 -10.95 -2.37 -5.41
C LEU A 7 -12.20 -2.02 -4.60
N ALA A 8 -13.33 -2.68 -4.89
CA ALA A 8 -14.60 -2.45 -4.20
C ALA A 8 -14.47 -2.55 -2.67
N ASN A 9 -13.76 -3.58 -2.19
CA ASN A 9 -13.51 -3.77 -0.77
C ASN A 9 -12.51 -2.75 -0.20
N VAL A 10 -11.51 -2.31 -0.99
CA VAL A 10 -10.58 -1.24 -0.58
C VAL A 10 -11.33 0.06 -0.34
N VAL A 11 -12.28 0.42 -1.20
CA VAL A 11 -12.99 1.71 -1.13
C VAL A 11 -14.32 1.65 -0.37
N LYS A 12 -14.72 0.49 0.16
CA LYS A 12 -16.02 0.29 0.86
C LYS A 12 -16.32 1.38 1.90
N ASP A 13 -15.28 1.79 2.64
CA ASP A 13 -15.41 2.71 3.78
C ASP A 13 -14.98 4.15 3.42
N ILE A 14 -14.65 4.43 2.14
CA ILE A 14 -14.01 5.68 1.72
C ILE A 14 -14.86 6.90 2.07
N LYS A 15 -16.17 6.88 1.78
CA LYS A 15 -17.09 7.98 2.07
C LYS A 15 -17.13 8.33 3.56
N LYS A 16 -17.04 7.33 4.44
CA LYS A 16 -17.02 7.52 5.89
C LYS A 16 -15.68 8.11 6.33
N LEU A 17 -14.57 7.58 5.82
CA LEU A 17 -13.22 8.01 6.18
C LEU A 17 -12.91 9.44 5.70
N THR A 18 -13.52 9.86 4.59
CA THR A 18 -13.23 11.14 3.93
C THR A 18 -14.39 12.14 4.06
N LYS A 19 -15.29 11.94 5.04
CA LYS A 19 -16.49 12.78 5.22
C LYS A 19 -16.16 14.27 5.41
N ASN A 20 -15.10 14.54 6.16
CA ASN A 20 -14.69 15.90 6.55
C ASN A 20 -13.46 16.39 5.76
N PHE A 21 -13.04 15.65 4.73
CA PHE A 21 -11.89 16.04 3.91
C PHE A 21 -12.27 17.21 3.01
N THR A 22 -11.28 18.02 2.68
CA THR A 22 -11.43 19.20 1.82
C THR A 22 -10.39 19.18 0.71
N LYS A 23 -10.34 20.22 -0.12
CA LYS A 23 -9.29 20.37 -1.16
C LYS A 23 -7.88 20.56 -0.59
N LYS A 24 -7.73 20.68 0.74
CA LYS A 24 -6.43 20.65 1.42
C LYS A 24 -5.94 19.23 1.71
N ASP A 25 -6.84 18.25 1.66
CA ASP A 25 -6.56 16.85 1.95
C ASP A 25 -6.44 16.07 0.63
N THR A 26 -5.57 15.06 0.64
CA THR A 26 -5.37 14.17 -0.51
C THR A 26 -5.66 12.73 -0.12
N VAL A 27 -6.51 12.07 -0.90
CA VAL A 27 -6.81 10.64 -0.74
C VAL A 27 -6.02 9.86 -1.78
N ILE A 28 -5.19 8.92 -1.31
CA ILE A 28 -4.40 8.06 -2.18
C ILE A 28 -5.07 6.69 -2.27
N ILE A 29 -5.43 6.28 -3.48
CA ILE A 29 -6.06 4.98 -3.74
C ILE A 29 -5.07 4.10 -4.48
N ILE A 30 -4.69 2.99 -3.84
CA ILE A 30 -3.86 1.94 -4.43
C ILE A 30 -4.65 0.64 -4.41
N GLY A 31 -5.03 0.15 -5.59
CA GLY A 31 -5.89 -1.03 -5.74
C GLY A 31 -6.13 -1.42 -7.19
N GLY A 32 -6.83 -2.53 -7.43
CA GLY A 32 -7.18 -3.01 -8.77
C GLY A 32 -6.43 -4.28 -9.22
N THR A 33 -5.23 -4.56 -8.68
CA THR A 33 -4.39 -5.68 -9.15
C THR A 33 -4.97 -7.07 -8.87
N ASN A 34 -5.86 -7.20 -7.89
CA ASN A 34 -6.53 -8.45 -7.53
C ASN A 34 -7.95 -8.57 -8.12
N ASP A 35 -8.40 -7.55 -8.86
CA ASP A 35 -9.68 -7.59 -9.55
C ASP A 35 -9.61 -8.54 -10.75
N ASN A 36 -10.74 -9.16 -11.11
CA ASN A 36 -10.77 -10.11 -12.24
C ASN A 36 -10.74 -9.36 -13.56
N LEU A 37 -9.53 -9.08 -14.05
CA LEU A 37 -9.31 -8.30 -15.28
C LEU A 37 -9.84 -8.97 -16.55
N VAL A 38 -10.09 -10.29 -16.53
CA VAL A 38 -10.56 -11.01 -17.72
C VAL A 38 -12.06 -10.85 -17.92
N LYS A 39 -12.84 -10.95 -16.83
CA LYS A 39 -14.30 -10.94 -16.89
C LYS A 39 -14.92 -9.60 -16.47
N LYS A 40 -14.18 -8.77 -15.73
CA LYS A 40 -14.72 -7.60 -15.01
C LYS A 40 -13.94 -6.31 -15.29
N GLU A 41 -13.24 -6.20 -16.43
CA GLU A 41 -12.48 -4.97 -16.77
C GLU A 41 -13.40 -3.73 -16.84
N GLY A 42 -14.54 -3.82 -17.51
CA GLY A 42 -15.50 -2.71 -17.58
C GLY A 42 -16.16 -2.38 -16.24
N GLU A 43 -16.31 -3.36 -15.35
CA GLU A 43 -16.79 -3.14 -13.99
C GLU A 43 -15.76 -2.36 -13.17
N LEU A 44 -14.48 -2.73 -13.29
CA LEU A 44 -13.37 -2.05 -12.62
C LEU A 44 -13.24 -0.59 -13.08
N ILE A 45 -13.32 -0.34 -14.39
CA ILE A 45 -13.28 1.02 -14.96
C ILE A 45 -14.46 1.86 -14.42
N LYS A 46 -15.68 1.30 -14.41
CA LYS A 46 -16.86 1.97 -13.83
C LYS A 46 -16.69 2.25 -12.33
N GLN A 47 -16.07 1.33 -11.58
CA GLN A 47 -15.77 1.55 -10.17
C GLN A 47 -14.83 2.75 -9.98
N PHE A 48 -13.73 2.82 -10.72
CA PHE A 48 -12.83 3.99 -10.68
C PHE A 48 -13.56 5.29 -11.03
N GLN A 49 -14.36 5.29 -12.10
CA GLN A 49 -15.15 6.47 -12.48
C GLN A 49 -16.10 6.92 -11.37
N ASN A 50 -16.80 5.99 -10.72
CA ASN A 50 -17.70 6.28 -9.61
C ASN A 50 -16.97 6.81 -8.38
N ILE A 51 -15.78 6.26 -8.08
CA ILE A 51 -14.92 6.73 -6.99
C ILE A 51 -14.51 8.18 -7.26
N VAL A 52 -13.92 8.47 -8.42
CA VAL A 52 -13.43 9.81 -8.77
C VAL A 52 -14.57 10.83 -8.73
N ARG A 53 -15.72 10.51 -9.34
CA ARG A 53 -16.91 11.37 -9.33
C ARG A 53 -17.43 11.64 -7.92
N GLY A 54 -17.37 10.63 -7.04
CA GLY A 54 -17.83 10.72 -5.66
C GLY A 54 -16.89 11.48 -4.70
N MET A 55 -15.72 11.91 -5.16
CA MET A 55 -14.69 12.57 -4.34
C MET A 55 -14.41 14.01 -4.77
N SER A 56 -15.40 14.68 -5.35
CA SER A 56 -15.28 16.05 -5.85
C SER A 56 -15.00 17.10 -4.77
N HIS A 57 -15.06 16.77 -3.48
CA HIS A 57 -14.79 17.68 -2.36
C HIS A 57 -13.32 17.65 -1.86
N THR A 58 -12.52 16.68 -2.31
CA THR A 58 -11.12 16.47 -1.88
C THR A 58 -10.21 16.29 -3.10
N LYS A 59 -8.89 16.28 -2.91
CA LYS A 59 -7.95 15.83 -3.95
C LYS A 59 -7.84 14.31 -3.91
N ILE A 60 -7.65 13.69 -5.08
CA ILE A 60 -7.50 12.25 -5.20
C ILE A 60 -6.28 11.89 -6.06
N LEU A 61 -5.47 10.96 -5.57
CA LEU A 61 -4.36 10.37 -6.29
C LEU A 61 -4.66 8.88 -6.49
N VAL A 62 -4.82 8.44 -7.74
CA VAL A 62 -5.17 7.05 -8.06
C VAL A 62 -3.99 6.35 -8.73
N SER A 63 -3.58 5.21 -8.19
CA SER A 63 -2.50 4.42 -8.79
C SER A 63 -2.93 3.71 -10.06
N ALA A 64 -2.03 3.70 -11.04
CA ALA A 64 -2.05 2.71 -12.11
C ALA A 64 -2.07 1.28 -11.55
N LEU A 65 -2.62 0.35 -12.31
CA LEU A 65 -2.37 -1.07 -12.11
C LEU A 65 -0.94 -1.38 -12.57
N PRO A 66 -0.06 -1.94 -11.71
CA PRO A 66 1.28 -2.30 -12.10
C PRO A 66 1.27 -3.51 -13.04
N TYR A 67 2.26 -3.60 -13.94
CA TYR A 67 2.41 -4.77 -14.77
C TYR A 67 2.69 -6.03 -13.94
N ARG A 68 2.11 -7.14 -14.37
CA ARG A 68 2.28 -8.47 -13.78
C ARG A 68 3.43 -9.16 -14.49
N HIS A 69 4.59 -9.22 -13.85
CA HIS A 69 5.74 -9.93 -14.41
C HIS A 69 5.73 -11.44 -14.11
N ASP A 70 4.88 -11.87 -13.19
CA ASP A 70 4.56 -13.26 -12.92
C ASP A 70 3.55 -13.83 -13.93
N VAL A 71 2.66 -12.99 -14.46
CA VAL A 71 1.67 -13.36 -15.49
C VAL A 71 1.61 -12.30 -16.60
N PRO A 72 2.61 -12.25 -17.52
CA PRO A 72 2.72 -11.19 -18.53
C PRO A 72 1.52 -11.07 -19.47
N GLY A 73 0.74 -12.13 -19.65
CA GLY A 73 -0.47 -12.14 -20.48
C GLY A 73 -1.53 -11.12 -20.04
N PHE A 74 -1.53 -10.69 -18.76
CA PHE A 74 -2.44 -9.64 -18.29
C PHE A 74 -2.02 -8.22 -18.67
N ASN A 75 -0.76 -8.00 -19.10
CA ASN A 75 -0.24 -6.65 -19.28
C ASN A 75 -0.94 -5.85 -20.39
N LYS A 76 -1.47 -6.52 -21.42
CA LYS A 76 -2.29 -5.85 -22.45
C LYS A 76 -3.57 -5.24 -21.86
N ARG A 77 -4.26 -6.00 -21.00
CA ARG A 77 -5.48 -5.54 -20.30
C ARG A 77 -5.15 -4.48 -19.26
N ILE A 78 -4.05 -4.66 -18.51
CA ILE A 78 -3.57 -3.67 -17.55
C ILE A 78 -3.26 -2.34 -18.26
N ALA A 79 -2.61 -2.37 -19.42
CA ALA A 79 -2.33 -1.18 -20.22
C ALA A 79 -3.63 -0.49 -20.66
N PHE A 80 -4.61 -1.25 -21.16
CA PHE A 80 -5.93 -0.72 -21.52
C PHE A 80 -6.64 -0.06 -20.32
N ILE A 81 -6.70 -0.73 -19.18
CA ILE A 81 -7.32 -0.17 -17.95
C ILE A 81 -6.59 1.10 -17.49
N ASN A 82 -5.26 1.12 -17.55
CA ASN A 82 -4.48 2.30 -17.17
C ASN A 82 -4.67 3.48 -18.12
N MET A 83 -4.90 3.21 -19.41
CA MET A 83 -5.25 4.23 -20.40
C MET A 83 -6.63 4.82 -20.11
N GLU A 84 -7.64 3.97 -19.91
CA GLU A 84 -9.00 4.39 -19.55
C GLU A 84 -9.03 5.16 -18.22
N LEU A 85 -8.23 4.72 -17.25
CA LEU A 85 -8.11 5.42 -15.97
C LEU A 85 -7.51 6.81 -16.13
N GLN A 86 -6.49 6.98 -16.99
CA GLN A 86 -5.94 8.31 -17.30
C GLN A 86 -6.99 9.21 -17.98
N ASP A 87 -7.77 8.68 -18.92
CA ASP A 87 -8.85 9.42 -19.59
C ASP A 87 -9.98 9.79 -18.62
N ILE A 88 -10.31 8.93 -17.66
CA ILE A 88 -11.25 9.26 -16.59
C ILE A 88 -10.70 10.41 -15.75
N LEU A 89 -9.46 10.32 -15.29
CA LEU A 89 -8.87 11.29 -14.36
C LEU A 89 -8.63 12.65 -15.02
N SER A 90 -8.30 12.71 -16.31
CA SER A 90 -8.08 13.96 -17.05
C SER A 90 -9.30 14.89 -17.04
N LYS A 91 -10.51 14.33 -16.84
CA LYS A 91 -11.79 15.07 -16.76
C LYS A 91 -12.00 15.74 -15.40
N TYR A 92 -11.14 15.49 -14.41
CA TYR A 92 -11.29 16.00 -13.04
C TYR A 92 -10.01 16.71 -12.59
N PRO A 93 -9.99 18.05 -12.46
CA PRO A 93 -8.79 18.81 -12.11
C PRO A 93 -8.13 18.43 -10.78
N ASP A 94 -8.92 17.94 -9.82
CA ASP A 94 -8.43 17.52 -8.51
C ASP A 94 -8.07 16.03 -8.43
N ALA A 95 -8.04 15.36 -9.59
CA ALA A 95 -7.68 13.96 -9.70
C ALA A 95 -6.34 13.80 -10.41
N THR A 96 -5.45 13.01 -9.82
CA THR A 96 -4.09 12.81 -10.33
C THR A 96 -3.83 11.32 -10.51
N PHE A 97 -3.13 10.99 -11.60
CA PHE A 97 -2.71 9.63 -11.89
C PHE A 97 -1.31 9.37 -11.31
N LEU A 98 -1.15 8.26 -10.58
CA LEU A 98 0.14 7.80 -10.05
C LEU A 98 0.67 6.64 -10.94
N PRO A 99 1.67 6.88 -11.81
CA PRO A 99 2.04 5.95 -12.88
C PRO A 99 2.98 4.81 -12.42
N ILE A 100 2.56 4.02 -11.41
CA ILE A 100 3.39 2.91 -10.89
C ILE A 100 3.62 1.77 -11.90
N ASN A 101 2.88 1.75 -13.01
CA ASN A 101 3.06 0.84 -14.12
C ASN A 101 4.37 1.11 -14.91
N ASN A 102 4.97 2.29 -14.76
CA ASN A 102 6.25 2.65 -15.40
C ASN A 102 7.47 2.08 -14.67
N LEU A 103 7.27 1.47 -13.49
CA LEU A 103 8.36 0.88 -12.72
C LEU A 103 8.93 -0.34 -13.44
N GLN A 104 10.26 -0.42 -13.49
CA GLN A 104 10.97 -1.46 -14.22
C GLN A 104 10.99 -2.79 -13.46
N ARG A 105 11.22 -3.91 -14.18
CA ARG A 105 11.24 -5.27 -13.60
C ARG A 105 12.14 -5.42 -12.37
N HIS A 106 13.31 -4.77 -12.37
CA HIS A 106 14.26 -4.85 -11.26
C HIS A 106 13.76 -4.19 -9.96
N MET A 107 12.66 -3.43 -10.01
CA MET A 107 11.97 -2.84 -8.86
C MET A 107 10.88 -3.76 -8.28
N TYR A 108 10.69 -4.95 -8.86
CA TYR A 108 9.79 -5.98 -8.35
C TYR A 108 10.56 -7.03 -7.54
N THR A 109 9.83 -7.75 -6.70
CA THR A 109 10.27 -9.00 -6.09
C THR A 109 10.59 -10.03 -7.17
N LYS A 110 11.36 -11.07 -6.82
CA LYS A 110 11.72 -12.15 -7.74
C LYS A 110 10.52 -12.74 -8.48
N HIS A 111 9.41 -12.93 -7.77
CA HIS A 111 8.18 -13.49 -8.34
C HIS A 111 7.54 -12.56 -9.37
N GLY A 112 7.68 -11.24 -9.27
CA GLY A 112 7.17 -10.30 -10.29
C GLY A 112 5.77 -9.73 -10.04
N LEU A 113 5.16 -10.05 -8.91
CA LEU A 113 3.87 -9.47 -8.46
C LEU A 113 4.07 -8.25 -7.56
N HIS A 114 4.83 -8.41 -6.48
CA HIS A 114 5.03 -7.34 -5.50
C HIS A 114 6.25 -6.50 -5.82
N PHE A 115 6.26 -5.24 -5.40
CA PHE A 115 7.45 -4.39 -5.41
C PHE A 115 8.47 -4.80 -4.35
N ASN A 116 9.75 -4.71 -4.68
CA ASN A 116 10.84 -4.87 -3.72
C ASN A 116 11.09 -3.56 -2.95
N ARG A 117 12.14 -3.51 -2.12
CA ARG A 117 12.49 -2.31 -1.35
C ARG A 117 12.68 -1.08 -2.25
N THR A 118 13.43 -1.23 -3.34
CA THR A 118 13.69 -0.16 -4.30
C THR A 118 12.41 0.34 -4.95
N GLY A 119 11.55 -0.57 -5.42
CA GLY A 119 10.25 -0.18 -6.00
C GLY A 119 9.34 0.56 -5.01
N LYS A 120 9.28 0.11 -3.75
CA LYS A 120 8.51 0.81 -2.71
C LYS A 120 9.05 2.20 -2.40
N GLN A 121 10.37 2.36 -2.41
CA GLN A 121 11.02 3.67 -2.23
C GLN A 121 10.71 4.61 -3.40
N GLU A 122 10.71 4.09 -4.62
CA GLU A 122 10.37 4.87 -5.81
C GLU A 122 8.92 5.32 -5.80
N ILE A 123 7.98 4.42 -5.49
CA ILE A 123 6.56 4.78 -5.30
C ILE A 123 6.41 5.87 -4.24
N SER A 124 7.16 5.78 -3.14
CA SER A 124 7.13 6.79 -2.09
C SER A 124 7.61 8.16 -2.60
N ARG A 125 8.68 8.20 -3.41
CA ARG A 125 9.13 9.44 -4.06
C ARG A 125 8.07 10.00 -5.00
N MET A 126 7.49 9.16 -5.84
CA MET A 126 6.43 9.57 -6.78
C MET A 126 5.23 10.18 -6.04
N VAL A 127 4.80 9.55 -4.93
CA VAL A 127 3.71 10.07 -4.10
C VAL A 127 4.08 11.43 -3.49
N ILE A 128 5.27 11.56 -2.89
CA ILE A 128 5.72 12.83 -2.31
C ILE A 128 5.74 13.93 -3.37
N HIS A 129 6.30 13.63 -4.55
CA HIS A 129 6.36 14.58 -5.65
C HIS A 129 4.96 15.03 -6.10
N LEU A 130 4.01 14.11 -6.24
CA LEU A 130 2.65 14.44 -6.68
C LEU A 130 1.80 15.14 -5.61
N VAL A 131 2.07 14.91 -4.32
CA VAL A 131 1.31 15.52 -3.22
C VAL A 131 1.90 16.86 -2.78
N CYS A 132 3.23 16.97 -2.70
CA CYS A 132 3.95 18.12 -2.15
C CYS A 132 4.55 19.05 -3.23
N GLY A 133 4.71 18.57 -4.47
CA GLY A 133 5.37 19.29 -5.56
C GLY A 133 6.90 19.30 -5.48
N GLU A 134 7.56 19.90 -6.49
CA GLU A 134 9.03 19.87 -6.67
C GLU A 134 9.86 20.59 -5.59
N LYS A 135 9.21 21.35 -4.68
CA LYS A 135 9.93 22.22 -3.73
C LYS A 135 10.76 21.47 -2.69
N ASP A 136 10.55 20.16 -2.51
CA ASP A 136 11.22 19.36 -1.48
C ASP A 136 12.33 18.42 -1.99
N ASP A 137 12.55 18.31 -3.31
CA ASP A 137 13.57 17.41 -3.86
C ASP A 137 15.00 17.85 -3.48
N LYS A 138 15.23 19.16 -3.25
CA LYS A 138 16.52 19.70 -2.78
C LYS A 138 16.79 19.35 -1.31
N LYS A 139 15.81 19.54 -0.41
CA LYS A 139 15.94 19.18 1.02
C LYS A 139 16.16 17.67 1.23
N MET A 140 15.55 16.85 0.38
CA MET A 140 15.66 15.40 0.47
C MET A 140 17.01 14.86 -0.05
N LYS A 141 17.68 15.58 -0.96
CA LYS A 141 19.06 15.26 -1.42
C LYS A 141 20.11 15.70 -0.40
N GLU A 142 19.98 16.87 0.22
CA GLU A 142 20.88 17.33 1.29
C GLU A 142 20.82 16.43 2.54
N SER A 143 19.63 15.90 2.86
CA SER A 143 19.45 14.94 3.96
C SER A 143 20.09 13.56 3.71
N ARG A 144 20.44 13.22 2.46
CA ARG A 144 21.07 11.95 2.10
C ARG A 144 22.59 12.00 2.21
N THR A 145 23.21 13.13 1.89
CA THR A 145 24.67 13.32 2.00
C THR A 145 25.16 13.29 3.46
N ILE A 146 24.29 13.61 4.42
CA ILE A 146 24.61 13.56 5.86
C ILE A 146 24.42 12.15 6.45
N LYS A 147 23.56 11.30 5.85
CA LYS A 147 23.17 9.99 6.44
C LYS A 147 24.10 8.81 6.12
N GLU A 148 25.18 9.01 5.37
CA GLU A 148 26.22 7.98 5.18
C GLU A 148 27.29 7.98 6.27
N LYS A 149 27.21 8.87 7.27
CA LYS A 149 28.03 8.79 8.48
C LYS A 149 27.16 8.73 9.74
N LYS A 150 27.27 7.58 10.41
CA LYS A 150 26.75 7.20 11.74
C LYS A 150 25.26 6.82 11.84
N HIS A 151 25.06 5.54 12.17
CA HIS A 151 23.90 5.02 12.88
C HIS A 151 23.71 5.83 14.17
N GLU A 152 22.71 6.71 14.19
CA GLU A 152 22.15 7.24 15.43
C GLU A 152 20.63 7.07 15.36
N LYS A 153 20.09 6.34 16.35
CA LYS A 153 18.67 5.97 16.46
C LYS A 153 17.82 7.22 16.69
N SER A 154 17.31 7.86 15.63
CA SER A 154 16.32 8.93 15.80
C SER A 154 14.91 8.34 15.94
N LYS A 155 14.32 8.44 17.14
CA LYS A 155 12.90 8.16 17.39
C LYS A 155 12.03 9.25 16.74
N TYR A 156 11.44 8.96 15.60
CA TYR A 156 10.37 9.78 15.02
C TYR A 156 9.03 9.17 15.43
N SER A 157 8.36 9.76 16.42
CA SER A 157 6.96 9.49 16.74
C SER A 157 6.08 10.48 15.97
N VAL A 158 5.24 10.00 15.05
CA VAL A 158 4.18 10.83 14.45
C VAL A 158 2.91 10.58 15.23
N THR A 159 2.55 11.52 16.11
CA THR A 159 1.28 11.49 16.84
C THR A 159 0.16 11.97 15.92
N SER A 160 -0.74 11.06 15.56
CA SER A 160 -2.03 11.43 14.97
C SER A 160 -3.02 11.74 16.10
N GLY A 161 -3.83 12.79 15.95
CA GLY A 161 -4.76 13.30 16.97
C GLY A 161 -5.89 12.34 17.41
N THR A 162 -5.78 11.05 17.10
CA THR A 162 -6.75 9.98 17.39
C THR A 162 -6.26 8.99 18.44
N GLY A 163 -5.20 9.32 19.20
CA GLY A 163 -4.60 8.40 20.19
C GLY A 163 -3.82 7.25 19.54
N ILE A 164 -3.51 7.35 18.25
CA ILE A 164 -2.68 6.38 17.52
C ILE A 164 -1.29 6.98 17.34
N GLU A 165 -0.31 6.34 17.96
CA GLU A 165 1.11 6.65 17.84
C GLU A 165 1.76 5.73 16.81
N ILE A 166 2.37 6.32 15.77
CA ILE A 166 3.16 5.56 14.79
C ILE A 166 4.62 5.58 15.24
N LEU A 167 5.15 4.40 15.54
CA LEU A 167 6.52 4.18 15.97
C LEU A 167 7.31 3.45 14.87
N GLN A 168 8.50 3.97 14.56
CA GLN A 168 9.47 3.27 13.73
C GLN A 168 10.47 2.54 14.63
N GLU A 169 10.20 1.28 14.91
CA GLU A 169 11.00 0.45 15.82
C GLU A 169 11.21 -0.96 15.24
N ASP A 170 12.20 -1.69 15.77
CA ASP A 170 12.36 -3.11 15.47
C ASP A 170 11.31 -3.93 16.24
N MET A 171 10.47 -4.66 15.51
CA MET A 171 9.37 -5.42 16.11
C MET A 171 9.84 -6.51 17.09
N TRP A 172 11.05 -7.05 16.92
CA TRP A 172 11.63 -8.01 17.86
C TRP A 172 11.89 -7.35 19.22
N GLU A 173 12.49 -6.16 19.21
CA GLU A 173 12.74 -5.38 20.43
C GLU A 173 11.42 -4.97 21.10
N VAL A 174 10.45 -4.47 20.31
CA VAL A 174 9.13 -4.09 20.82
C VAL A 174 8.42 -5.26 21.51
N ILE A 175 8.41 -6.44 20.90
CA ILE A 175 7.79 -7.63 21.50
C ILE A 175 8.51 -8.01 22.79
N ASN A 176 9.84 -8.10 22.79
CA ASN A 176 10.58 -8.51 23.98
C ASN A 176 10.40 -7.54 25.16
N ASN A 177 10.33 -6.25 24.88
CA ASN A 177 10.18 -5.22 25.91
C ASN A 177 8.76 -5.16 26.49
N LEU A 178 7.74 -5.46 25.68
CA LEU A 178 6.35 -5.32 26.07
C LEU A 178 5.62 -6.65 26.32
N ARG A 179 6.25 -7.82 26.10
CA ARG A 179 5.59 -9.14 26.26
C ARG A 179 5.08 -9.45 27.66
N THR A 180 5.61 -8.81 28.69
CA THR A 180 5.16 -8.97 30.08
C THR A 180 4.15 -7.91 30.51
N ASN A 181 3.88 -6.92 29.65
CA ASN A 181 2.93 -5.86 29.94
C ASN A 181 1.51 -6.34 29.64
N SER A 182 0.69 -6.48 30.68
CA SER A 182 -0.69 -6.96 30.60
C SER A 182 -1.64 -6.00 29.88
N SER A 183 -1.26 -4.74 29.68
CA SER A 183 -2.04 -3.76 28.91
C SER A 183 -1.72 -3.76 27.41
N VAL A 184 -0.78 -4.58 26.94
CA VAL A 184 -0.32 -4.62 25.54
C VAL A 184 -0.72 -5.94 24.88
N ALA A 185 -1.31 -5.85 23.70
CA ALA A 185 -1.56 -6.99 22.84
C ALA A 185 -0.85 -6.81 21.49
N PHE A 186 -0.26 -7.89 20.97
CA PHE A 186 0.34 -7.91 19.63
C PHE A 186 -0.60 -8.58 18.65
N ALA A 187 -0.84 -7.94 17.51
CA ALA A 187 -1.64 -8.51 16.44
C ALA A 187 -0.88 -8.41 15.11
N HIS A 188 -0.92 -9.49 14.33
CA HIS A 188 -0.42 -9.51 12.96
C HIS A 188 -1.37 -10.32 12.09
N THR A 189 -1.67 -9.80 10.90
CA THR A 189 -2.51 -10.48 9.91
C THR A 189 -1.63 -11.04 8.81
N ILE A 190 -1.81 -12.31 8.49
CA ILE A 190 -1.14 -13.00 7.39
C ILE A 190 -2.17 -13.43 6.35
N SER A 191 -1.76 -13.58 5.08
CA SER A 191 -2.60 -14.19 4.04
C SER A 191 -2.86 -15.67 4.35
N GLY A 192 -3.97 -16.21 3.83
CA GLY A 192 -4.45 -17.58 4.12
C GLY A 192 -3.65 -18.71 3.48
N ASP A 193 -2.39 -18.48 3.11
CA ASP A 193 -1.54 -19.43 2.39
C ASP A 193 -0.94 -20.48 3.33
N PHE A 194 -1.79 -21.23 4.04
CA PHE A 194 -1.35 -22.18 5.07
C PHE A 194 -0.49 -23.32 4.50
N HIS A 195 -0.64 -23.62 3.21
CA HIS A 195 0.06 -24.72 2.52
C HIS A 195 1.34 -24.27 1.80
N HIS A 196 1.66 -22.97 1.80
CA HIS A 196 2.84 -22.48 1.09
C HIS A 196 4.10 -22.59 1.97
N PRO A 197 5.20 -23.20 1.48
CA PRO A 197 6.41 -23.40 2.29
C PRO A 197 7.07 -22.08 2.72
N ARG A 198 6.82 -20.98 1.98
CA ARG A 198 7.29 -19.63 2.31
C ARG A 198 6.36 -18.83 3.25
N ARG A 199 5.42 -19.50 3.93
CA ARG A 199 4.54 -18.82 4.90
C ARG A 199 5.34 -18.27 6.07
N MET A 200 5.17 -16.96 6.32
CA MET A 200 5.85 -16.20 7.37
C MET A 200 7.39 -16.25 7.26
N THR A 201 7.96 -16.18 6.05
CA THR A 201 9.42 -16.23 5.85
C THR A 201 10.09 -14.86 5.62
N ALA A 202 9.36 -13.75 5.68
CA ALA A 202 9.95 -12.42 5.60
C ALA A 202 9.25 -11.36 6.50
N GLY A 203 10.00 -10.32 6.87
CA GLY A 203 9.50 -9.14 7.58
C GLY A 203 8.95 -9.44 8.98
N VAL A 204 7.97 -8.63 9.41
CA VAL A 204 7.29 -8.74 10.72
C VAL A 204 6.72 -10.13 10.97
N ALA A 205 6.26 -10.81 9.92
CA ALA A 205 5.73 -12.17 10.02
C ALA A 205 6.78 -13.17 10.57
N VAL A 206 8.06 -13.01 10.26
CA VAL A 206 9.13 -13.88 10.80
C VAL A 206 9.29 -13.66 12.29
N THR A 207 9.28 -12.40 12.73
CA THR A 207 9.36 -12.03 14.15
C THR A 207 8.20 -12.68 14.92
N PHE A 208 6.97 -12.54 14.42
CA PHE A 208 5.80 -13.18 15.03
C PHE A 208 5.92 -14.72 15.03
N ALA A 209 6.36 -15.33 13.92
CA ALA A 209 6.53 -16.78 13.84
C ALA A 209 7.55 -17.31 14.84
N ARG A 210 8.63 -16.56 15.10
CA ARG A 210 9.67 -16.93 16.07
C ARG A 210 9.21 -16.76 17.52
N GLN A 211 8.44 -15.71 17.80
CA GLN A 211 8.01 -15.37 19.16
C GLN A 211 6.75 -16.14 19.61
N PHE A 212 5.79 -16.33 18.71
CA PHE A 212 4.48 -16.93 19.01
C PHE A 212 4.21 -18.25 18.28
N GLY A 213 5.12 -18.68 17.41
CA GLY A 213 4.91 -19.84 16.53
C GLY A 213 4.14 -19.48 15.26
N LYS A 214 4.02 -20.46 14.35
CA LYS A 214 3.21 -20.30 13.13
C LYS A 214 1.75 -20.69 13.42
N PRO A 215 0.76 -19.90 12.96
CA PRO A 215 -0.65 -20.23 13.13
C PRO A 215 -1.00 -21.51 12.38
N LYS A 216 -1.91 -22.28 12.95
CA LYS A 216 -2.47 -23.52 12.42
C LYS A 216 -3.80 -23.21 11.73
N ILE A 217 -4.30 -24.16 10.94
CA ILE A 217 -5.60 -24.02 10.24
C ILE A 217 -6.73 -23.72 11.26
N LYS A 218 -6.65 -24.31 12.45
CA LYS A 218 -7.62 -24.06 13.55
C LYS A 218 -7.58 -22.64 14.12
N ASP A 219 -6.50 -21.88 13.87
CA ASP A 219 -6.35 -20.49 14.36
C ASP A 219 -6.91 -19.49 13.34
N GLN A 220 -7.47 -19.97 12.21
CA GLN A 220 -8.02 -19.13 11.15
C GLN A 220 -9.38 -18.54 11.54
N LEU A 221 -9.50 -17.21 11.52
CA LEU A 221 -10.75 -16.52 11.87
C LEU A 221 -11.88 -16.75 10.85
N SER A 222 -11.57 -16.94 9.56
CA SER A 222 -12.55 -17.31 8.54
C SER A 222 -11.89 -17.91 7.29
N LYS A 223 -12.65 -18.72 6.54
CA LYS A 223 -12.22 -19.31 5.26
C LYS A 223 -12.17 -18.29 4.10
N PHE A 224 -12.66 -17.07 4.29
CA PHE A 224 -12.89 -16.08 3.22
C PHE A 224 -11.84 -14.96 3.15
N LEU A 225 -10.91 -14.90 4.10
CA LEU A 225 -9.83 -13.89 4.14
C LEU A 225 -8.48 -14.44 3.64
N ALA A 226 -8.51 -15.43 2.75
CA ALA A 226 -7.30 -16.04 2.18
C ALA A 226 -6.57 -15.08 1.22
#